data_AF-A0A357N0A8-F1
#
_entry.id   AF-A0A357N0A8-F1
#
_cell.length_a   1.000
_cell.length_b   1.000
_cell.length_c   1.000
_cell.angle_alpha   90.00
_cell.angle_beta   90.00
_cell.angle_gamma   90.00
#
_symmetry.space_group_name_H-M   'P 1'
#
loop_
_entity.id
_entity.type
_entity.pdbx_description
1 polymer ?
#
loop_
_entity_poly.entity_id
_entity_poly.type
_entity_poly.pdbx_seq_one_letter_code
_entity_poly.pdbx_strand_id
1 'polypeptide(L)'
;ICYDFFFVTGQIYTDAHAGPDARSSAQGFITLATYGVGMLIGTFLSGAVVEHYTTAAGPDWQQIWLFPAGVALVVLIAFLLLFRDRPAAATAATTR
;
A
#
# COMPACT_ATOMS: atom_id res chain seq x y z
N ILE A 1 -12.78 -2.55 4.28
CA ILE A 1 -12.80 -2.42 2.79
C ILE A 1 -11.40 -2.14 2.23
N CYS A 2 -10.85 -0.91 2.23
CA CYS A 2 -9.53 -0.65 1.63
C CYS A 2 -8.36 -1.36 2.35
N TYR A 3 -8.44 -1.42 3.67
CA TYR A 3 -7.50 -2.16 4.51
C TYR A 3 -7.40 -3.62 4.08
N ASP A 4 -8.53 -4.33 4.05
CA ASP A 4 -8.55 -5.76 3.72
C ASP A 4 -8.02 -6.00 2.31
N PHE A 5 -8.44 -5.18 1.34
CA PHE A 5 -7.91 -5.29 -0.02
C PHE A 5 -6.41 -5.05 -0.09
N PHE A 6 -5.87 -4.02 0.58
CA PHE A 6 -4.43 -3.78 0.53
C PHE A 6 -3.64 -4.94 1.17
N PHE A 7 -4.04 -5.38 2.37
CA PHE A 7 -3.29 -6.37 3.12
C PHE A 7 -3.51 -7.79 2.61
N VAL A 8 -4.76 -8.21 2.39
CA VAL A 8 -5.05 -9.57 1.93
C VAL A 8 -4.51 -9.79 0.52
N THR A 9 -4.74 -8.85 -0.39
CA THR A 9 -4.25 -9.00 -1.78
C THR A 9 -2.72 -8.89 -1.84
N GLY A 10 -2.12 -8.02 -1.02
CA GLY A 10 -0.67 -7.93 -0.88
C GLY A 10 -0.05 -9.23 -0.34
N GLN A 11 -0.65 -9.82 0.68
CA GLN A 11 -0.21 -11.11 1.23
C GLN A 11 -0.34 -12.25 0.22
N ILE A 12 -1.45 -12.34 -0.52
CA ILE A 12 -1.64 -13.34 -1.59
C ILE A 12 -0.57 -13.17 -2.68
N TYR A 13 -0.33 -11.94 -3.14
CA TYR A 13 0.66 -11.67 -4.17
C TYR A 13 2.09 -12.01 -3.71
N THR A 14 2.46 -11.60 -2.50
CA THR A 14 3.78 -11.90 -1.94
C THR A 14 3.97 -13.39 -1.71
N ASP A 15 2.94 -14.10 -1.25
CA ASP A 15 3.00 -15.57 -1.07
C ASP A 15 3.23 -16.28 -2.41
N ALA A 16 2.55 -15.84 -3.47
CA ALA A 16 2.73 -16.38 -4.81
C ALA A 16 4.17 -16.18 -5.37
N HIS A 17 4.91 -15.19 -4.89
CA HIS A 17 6.27 -14.85 -5.36
C HIS A 17 7.41 -15.24 -4.42
N ALA A 18 7.19 -15.31 -3.10
CA ALA A 18 8.26 -15.46 -2.10
C ALA A 18 8.78 -16.91 -1.95
N GLY A 19 8.08 -17.91 -2.48
CA GLY A 19 8.42 -19.31 -2.31
C GLY A 19 8.23 -19.83 -0.87
N PRO A 20 8.23 -21.16 -0.65
CA PRO A 20 7.83 -21.74 0.63
C PRO A 20 8.73 -21.34 1.79
N ASP A 21 10.04 -21.25 1.56
CA ASP A 21 11.04 -21.04 2.61
C ASP A 21 11.09 -19.60 3.12
N ALA A 22 10.73 -18.61 2.27
CA ALA A 22 10.77 -17.19 2.64
C ALA A 22 9.38 -16.57 2.86
N ARG A 23 8.30 -17.35 2.74
CA ARG A 23 6.91 -16.89 2.91
C ARG A 23 6.68 -16.14 4.23
N SER A 24 7.07 -16.73 5.35
CA SER A 24 6.84 -16.16 6.68
C SER A 24 7.62 -14.85 6.87
N SER A 25 8.87 -14.81 6.42
CA SER A 25 9.70 -13.61 6.43
C SER A 25 9.13 -12.50 5.54
N ALA A 26 8.65 -12.84 4.34
CA ALA A 26 8.09 -11.87 3.40
C ALA A 26 6.77 -11.26 3.90
N GLN A 27 5.88 -12.07 4.50
CA GLN A 27 4.65 -11.55 5.13
C GLN A 27 4.96 -10.70 6.37
N GLY A 28 5.93 -11.11 7.18
CA GLY A 28 6.43 -10.31 8.30
C GLY A 28 7.01 -8.98 7.84
N PHE A 29 7.73 -8.97 6.71
CA PHE A 29 8.27 -7.75 6.12
C PHE A 29 7.18 -6.79 5.63
N ILE A 30 6.13 -7.27 4.96
CA ILE A 30 4.98 -6.42 4.60
C ILE A 30 4.39 -5.77 5.86
N THR A 31 4.21 -6.56 6.93
CA THR A 31 3.64 -6.07 8.17
C THR A 31 4.52 -4.98 8.80
N LEU A 32 5.84 -5.21 8.86
CA LEU A 32 6.81 -4.23 9.36
C LEU A 32 6.85 -2.96 8.49
N ALA A 33 6.81 -3.12 7.16
CA ALA A 33 6.82 -2.01 6.25
C ALA A 33 5.57 -1.12 6.43
N THR A 34 4.40 -1.72 6.61
CA THR A 34 3.14 -0.95 6.70
C THR A 34 2.85 -0.44 8.10
N TYR A 35 2.95 -1.28 9.14
CA TYR A 35 2.65 -0.90 10.53
C TYR A 35 3.84 -0.50 11.38
N GLY A 36 5.05 -0.86 10.96
CA GLY A 36 6.26 -0.30 11.56
C GLY A 36 6.55 1.04 10.92
N VAL A 37 7.38 1.01 9.87
CA VAL A 37 7.95 2.23 9.29
C VAL A 37 6.88 3.11 8.65
N GLY A 38 5.96 2.52 7.89
CA GLY A 38 4.90 3.24 7.20
C GLY A 38 3.99 4.02 8.15
N MET A 39 3.54 3.37 9.23
CA MET A 39 2.69 4.03 10.23
C MET A 39 3.44 5.10 11.02
N LEU A 40 4.72 4.90 11.34
CA LEU A 40 5.54 5.95 11.98
C LEU A 40 5.59 7.20 11.11
N ILE A 41 6.01 7.05 9.85
CA ILE A 41 6.09 8.16 8.88
C ILE A 41 4.70 8.79 8.67
N GLY A 42 3.67 7.97 8.50
CA GLY A 42 2.30 8.41 8.28
C GLY A 42 1.76 9.23 9.45
N THR A 43 2.08 8.85 10.69
CA THR A 43 1.64 9.59 11.89
C THR A 43 2.34 10.93 11.98
N PHE A 44 3.66 11.00 11.74
CA PHE A 44 4.40 12.26 11.72
C PHE A 44 3.89 13.21 10.63
N LEU A 45 3.68 12.72 9.41
CA LEU A 45 3.14 13.51 8.30
C LEU A 45 1.70 13.97 8.59
N SER A 46 0.84 13.08 9.07
CA SER A 46 -0.54 13.42 9.41
C SER A 46 -0.60 14.51 10.47
N GLY A 47 0.24 14.43 11.51
CA GLY A 47 0.33 15.48 12.53
C GLY A 47 0.72 16.83 11.93
N ALA A 48 1.77 16.85 11.11
CA ALA A 48 2.23 18.07 10.45
C ALA A 48 1.18 18.67 9.49
N VAL A 49 0.45 17.83 8.76
CA VAL A 49 -0.60 18.27 7.83
C VAL A 49 -1.79 18.84 8.59
N VAL A 50 -2.27 18.16 9.64
CA VAL A 50 -3.38 18.65 10.46
C VAL A 50 -3.01 19.97 11.12
N GLU A 51 -1.81 20.10 11.67
CA GLU A 51 -1.32 21.36 12.26
C GLU A 51 -1.31 22.49 11.22
N HIS A 52 -0.78 22.23 10.03
CA HIS A 52 -0.68 23.23 8.96
C HIS A 52 -2.06 23.76 8.49
N TYR A 53 -3.06 22.88 8.42
CA TYR A 53 -4.41 23.23 7.98
C TYR A 53 -5.38 23.55 9.13
N THR A 54 -4.88 23.63 10.36
CA THR A 54 -5.66 24.08 11.51
C THR A 54 -5.49 25.58 11.68
N THR A 55 -6.60 26.32 11.68
CA THR A 55 -6.63 27.77 11.86
C THR A 55 -7.35 28.14 13.16
N ALA A 56 -7.36 29.43 13.50
CA ALA A 56 -8.14 29.95 14.62
C ALA A 56 -9.66 29.68 14.49
N ALA A 57 -10.16 29.46 13.27
CA ALA A 57 -11.55 29.09 13.00
C ALA A 57 -11.80 27.56 13.11
N GLY A 58 -10.75 26.76 13.28
CA GLY A 58 -10.79 25.30 13.33
C GLY A 58 -10.03 24.62 12.18
N PRO A 59 -10.00 23.28 12.16
CA PRO A 59 -9.34 22.47 11.13
C PRO A 59 -10.09 22.46 9.79
N ASP A 60 -9.37 22.75 8.70
CA ASP A 60 -9.88 22.55 7.34
C ASP A 60 -9.77 21.07 6.93
N TRP A 61 -10.83 20.32 7.23
CA TRP A 61 -10.90 18.89 6.92
C TRP A 61 -10.77 18.58 5.43
N GLN A 62 -11.24 19.47 4.54
CA GLN A 62 -11.17 19.20 3.11
C GLN A 62 -9.71 19.15 2.65
N GLN A 63 -8.90 20.12 3.06
CA GLN A 63 -7.48 20.13 2.73
C GLN A 63 -6.71 18.99 3.40
N ILE A 64 -7.04 18.69 4.66
CA ILE A 64 -6.44 17.57 5.40
C ILE A 64 -6.69 16.24 4.67
N TRP A 65 -7.89 16.01 4.15
CA TRP A 65 -8.23 14.78 3.41
C TRP A 65 -7.69 14.74 1.98
N LEU A 66 -7.46 15.90 1.35
CA LEU A 66 -6.86 15.96 0.02
C LEU A 66 -5.39 15.52 0.03
N PHE A 67 -4.66 15.72 1.13
CA PHE A 67 -3.28 15.27 1.26
C PHE A 67 -3.10 13.75 1.06
N PRO A 68 -3.74 12.86 1.85
CA PRO A 68 -3.63 11.42 1.65
C PRO A 68 -4.24 10.97 0.31
N ALA A 69 -5.26 11.65 -0.21
CA ALA A 69 -5.80 11.38 -1.54
C ALA A 69 -4.74 11.64 -2.64
N GLY A 70 -3.98 12.72 -2.53
CA GLY A 70 -2.86 13.01 -3.42
C GLY A 70 -1.75 11.96 -3.36
N VAL A 71 -1.37 11.52 -2.14
CA VAL A 71 -0.40 10.43 -1.96
C VAL A 71 -0.89 9.14 -2.62
N ALA A 72 -2.17 8.78 -2.43
CA ALA A 72 -2.75 7.60 -3.05
C ALA A 72 -2.75 7.68 -4.58
N LEU A 73 -3.02 8.87 -5.16
CA LEU A 73 -2.94 9.09 -6.60
C LEU A 73 -1.51 8.92 -7.13
N VAL A 74 -0.51 9.44 -6.42
CA VAL A 74 0.91 9.27 -6.79
C VAL A 74 1.29 7.78 -6.76
N VAL A 75 0.91 7.06 -5.71
CA VAL A 75 1.14 5.60 -5.61
C VAL A 75 0.44 4.84 -6.72
N LEU A 76 -0.80 5.21 -7.07
CA LEU A 76 -1.53 4.61 -8.19
C LEU A 76 -0.79 4.82 -9.51
N ILE A 77 -0.33 6.04 -9.79
CA ILE A 77 0.45 6.33 -10.99
C ILE A 77 1.74 5.53 -11.01
N ALA A 78 2.48 5.50 -9.89
CA ALA A 78 3.69 4.71 -9.77
C ALA A 78 3.42 3.21 -10.02
N PHE A 79 2.32 2.68 -9.50
CA PHE A 79 1.89 1.30 -9.74
C PHE A 79 1.60 1.06 -11.23
N LEU A 80 0.82 1.92 -11.88
CA LEU A 80 0.51 1.78 -13.31
C LEU A 80 1.75 1.84 -14.22
N LEU A 81 2.79 2.56 -13.81
CA LEU A 81 4.03 2.72 -14.58
C LEU A 81 5.05 1.60 -14.29
N LEU A 82 5.21 1.19 -13.03
CA LEU A 82 6.23 0.23 -12.61
C LEU A 82 5.73 -1.22 -12.68
N PHE A 83 4.44 -1.45 -12.40
CA PHE A 83 3.86 -2.77 -12.37
C PHE A 83 3.40 -3.17 -13.78
N ARG A 84 4.24 -3.96 -14.45
CA ARG A 84 3.93 -4.59 -15.73
C ARG A 84 3.99 -6.09 -15.56
N ASP A 85 2.86 -6.72 -15.25
CA ASP A 85 2.78 -8.17 -15.26
C ASP A 85 2.97 -8.66 -16.70
N ARG A 86 3.99 -9.49 -16.92
CA ARG A 86 4.04 -10.34 -18.12
C ARG A 86 2.99 -11.42 -17.89
N PRO A 87 2.01 -11.61 -18.82
CA PRO A 87 1.14 -12.76 -18.74
C PRO A 87 2.06 -13.98 -18.69
N ALA A 88 1.96 -14.79 -17.64
CA ALA A 88 2.48 -16.15 -17.71
C ALA A 88 1.84 -16.75 -18.96
N ALA A 89 2.66 -17.06 -19.96
CA ALA A 89 2.21 -17.76 -21.14
C ALA A 89 1.35 -18.91 -20.64
N ALA A 90 0.07 -18.90 -21.01
CA ALA A 90 -0.87 -19.91 -20.58
C ALA A 90 -0.24 -21.27 -20.88
N THR A 91 0.25 -21.94 -19.83
CA THR A 91 0.68 -23.33 -19.90
C THR A 91 -0.60 -24.10 -20.14
N ALA A 92 -0.91 -24.24 -21.43
CA ALA A 92 -2.02 -24.98 -21.94
C ALA A 92 -2.01 -26.34 -21.28
N ALA A 93 -3.09 -26.64 -20.58
CA ALA A 93 -3.42 -27.94 -20.07
C ALA A 93 -3.13 -29.01 -21.14
N THR A 94 -2.09 -29.81 -20.90
CA THR A 94 -1.72 -31.05 -21.58
C THR A 94 -1.29 -31.93 -20.41
N THR A 95 -1.89 -33.06 -20.04
CA THR A 95 -2.95 -33.92 -20.58
C THR A 95 -3.37 -34.82 -19.39
N ARG A 96 -4.59 -35.36 -19.43
CA ARG A 96 -5.10 -36.37 -18.49
C ARG A 96 -4.23 -37.63 -18.42
#